data_AF-A0A8J5CDH3-F1
#
_entry.id   AF-A0A8J5CDH3-F1
#
_cell.length_a   1.000
_cell.length_b   1.000
_cell.length_c   1.000
_cell.angle_alpha   90.00
_cell.angle_beta   90.00
_cell.angle_gamma   90.00
#
_symmetry.space_group_name_H-M   'P 1'
#
loop_
_entity.id
_entity.type
_entity.pdbx_description
1 polymer ?
#
loop_
_entity_poly.entity_id
_entity_poly.type
_entity_poly.pdbx_seq_one_letter_code
_entity_poly.pdbx_strand_id
1 'polypeptide(L)'
;MTTKRKSSSGDGEATPTVPEWVATLARQQYFTSGGGDDDGEAIGVPVWFIASKKVEKSDLVTQQNRLYLPTHFVAANLVDLLSPEERASASLVGDISRPSKRSRTEAEEEEMNRKPKAAGRVHGGLPVRVFARSGFVFFLRLTRWDASGGTVIKGYELKLFHLWSALQTGDKIDVWAFRRGGRNGELCFAIGRP
;
A
#
# COMPACT_ATOMS: atom_id res chain seq x y z
N MET A 1 10.80 38.04 34.21
CA MET A 1 11.12 36.78 33.53
C MET A 1 9.86 36.31 32.82
N THR A 2 9.77 36.54 31.51
CA THR A 2 8.58 36.17 30.72
C THR A 2 9.09 35.41 29.50
N THR A 3 8.95 34.10 29.52
CA THR A 3 9.48 33.18 28.52
C THR A 3 8.57 33.15 27.29
N LYS A 4 9.17 33.59 26.18
CA LYS A 4 8.89 33.29 24.76
C LYS A 4 8.12 31.97 24.56
N ARG A 5 6.92 32.04 23.98
CA ARG A 5 6.37 30.92 23.18
C ARG A 5 6.81 31.12 21.74
N LYS A 6 7.76 30.29 21.31
CA LYS A 6 8.21 30.16 19.93
C LYS A 6 7.10 29.40 19.18
N SER A 7 6.38 30.10 18.31
CA SER A 7 5.50 29.48 17.31
C SER A 7 6.37 28.64 16.40
N SER A 8 6.23 27.32 16.48
CA SER A 8 6.77 26.40 15.48
C SER A 8 5.98 26.58 14.20
N SER A 9 6.64 27.11 13.18
CA SER A 9 6.25 27.05 11.78
C SER A 9 5.91 25.60 11.43
N GLY A 10 4.61 25.33 11.24
CA GLY A 10 4.17 24.12 10.57
C GLY A 10 4.51 24.27 9.10
N ASP A 11 5.56 23.57 8.67
CA ASP A 11 5.82 23.36 7.24
C ASP A 11 4.61 22.58 6.69
N GLY A 12 3.72 23.28 5.99
CA GLY A 12 2.65 22.67 5.24
C GLY A 12 3.26 21.84 4.14
N GLU A 13 3.42 20.54 4.39
CA GLU A 13 3.90 19.58 3.40
C GLU A 13 2.90 19.58 2.24
N ALA A 14 3.26 20.29 1.17
CA ALA A 14 2.45 20.34 -0.04
C ALA A 14 2.23 18.91 -0.53
N THR A 15 0.98 18.56 -0.79
CA THR A 15 0.65 17.28 -1.42
C THR A 15 1.43 17.18 -2.73
N PRO A 16 2.17 16.07 -2.96
CA PRO A 16 2.95 15.94 -4.18
C PRO A 16 2.04 16.01 -5.40
N THR A 17 2.55 16.59 -6.48
CA THR A 17 1.83 16.64 -7.76
C THR A 17 1.84 15.25 -8.39
N VAL A 18 0.70 14.80 -8.93
CA VAL A 18 0.59 13.51 -9.62
C VAL A 18 1.51 13.52 -10.85
N PRO A 19 2.48 12.59 -10.97
CA PRO A 19 3.34 12.51 -12.15
C PRO A 19 2.53 12.16 -13.40
N GLU A 20 2.92 12.71 -14.56
CA GLU A 20 2.20 12.49 -15.83
C GLU A 20 2.06 11.01 -16.17
N TRP A 21 3.10 10.21 -15.92
CA TRP A 21 3.08 8.77 -16.19
C TRP A 21 2.04 8.02 -15.34
N VAL A 22 1.81 8.46 -14.10
CA VAL A 22 0.77 7.91 -13.21
C VAL A 22 -0.61 8.33 -13.70
N ALA A 23 -0.78 9.62 -14.05
CA ALA A 23 -2.06 10.13 -14.57
C ALA A 23 -2.46 9.44 -15.87
N THR A 24 -1.52 9.25 -16.80
CA THR A 24 -1.73 8.53 -18.06
C THR A 24 -2.06 7.07 -17.84
N LEU A 25 -1.34 6.40 -16.94
CA LEU A 25 -1.64 5.01 -16.55
C LEU A 25 -3.05 4.87 -15.96
N ALA A 26 -3.42 5.74 -15.02
CA ALA A 26 -4.72 5.69 -14.36
C ALA A 26 -5.86 5.86 -15.38
N ARG A 27 -5.75 6.82 -16.31
CA ARG A 27 -6.69 6.98 -17.44
C ARG A 27 -6.78 5.71 -18.29
N GLN A 28 -5.64 5.15 -18.69
CA GLN A 28 -5.62 3.94 -19.52
C GLN A 28 -6.33 2.76 -18.83
N GLN A 29 -6.08 2.55 -17.55
CA GLN A 29 -6.69 1.44 -16.79
C GLN A 29 -8.19 1.65 -16.54
N TYR A 30 -8.62 2.91 -16.43
CA TYR A 30 -10.03 3.27 -16.31
C TYR A 30 -10.83 2.89 -17.56
N PHE A 31 -10.38 3.34 -18.74
CA PHE A 31 -11.08 3.09 -20.01
C PHE A 31 -11.04 1.61 -20.45
N THR A 32 -9.92 0.92 -20.25
CA THR A 32 -9.78 -0.50 -20.62
C THR A 32 -10.67 -1.45 -19.82
N SER A 33 -11.28 -0.95 -18.74
CA SER A 33 -12.18 -1.74 -17.89
C SER A 33 -13.66 -1.44 -18.12
N GLY A 34 -14.00 -0.66 -19.16
CA GLY A 34 -15.38 -0.29 -19.45
C GLY A 34 -15.99 0.72 -18.46
N GLY A 35 -15.16 1.48 -17.72
CA GLY A 35 -15.63 2.48 -16.74
C GLY A 35 -16.26 3.74 -17.34
N GLY A 36 -16.73 3.70 -18.60
CA GLY A 36 -17.52 4.78 -19.17
C GLY A 36 -18.98 4.61 -18.77
N ASP A 37 -19.39 5.28 -17.70
CA ASP A 37 -20.82 5.57 -17.52
C ASP A 37 -21.26 6.56 -18.63
N ASP A 38 -22.50 6.42 -19.10
CA ASP A 38 -23.12 6.95 -20.34
C ASP A 38 -23.24 8.49 -20.42
N ASP A 39 -22.58 9.22 -19.53
CA ASP A 39 -22.67 10.67 -19.41
C ASP A 39 -21.27 11.23 -19.68
N GLY A 40 -21.06 11.77 -20.87
CA GLY A 40 -19.77 12.23 -21.41
C GLY A 40 -19.09 13.38 -20.68
N GLU A 41 -19.11 13.40 -19.35
CA GLU A 41 -18.31 14.26 -18.51
C GLU A 41 -16.98 13.56 -18.23
N ALA A 42 -15.89 14.17 -18.70
CA ALA A 42 -14.52 13.71 -18.46
C ALA A 42 -14.15 13.91 -16.98
N ILE A 43 -14.78 13.14 -16.08
CA ILE A 43 -14.42 13.10 -14.68
C ILE A 43 -13.03 12.45 -14.62
N GLY A 44 -12.02 13.27 -14.30
CA GLY A 44 -10.65 12.81 -14.19
C GLY A 44 -10.55 11.60 -13.27
N VAL A 45 -9.73 10.61 -13.65
CA VAL A 45 -9.53 9.40 -12.83
C VAL A 45 -8.88 9.80 -11.51
N PRO A 46 -9.51 9.54 -10.36
CA PRO A 46 -8.91 9.87 -9.07
C PRO A 46 -7.61 9.10 -8.84
N VAL A 47 -6.58 9.82 -8.41
CA VAL A 47 -5.26 9.29 -8.06
C VAL A 47 -4.88 9.83 -6.68
N TRP A 48 -4.41 8.94 -5.81
CA TRP A 48 -4.05 9.26 -4.44
C TRP A 48 -2.57 9.01 -4.20
N PHE A 49 -1.89 9.99 -3.61
CA PHE A 49 -0.55 9.76 -3.09
C PHE A 49 -0.65 8.85 -1.87
N ILE A 50 0.13 7.78 -1.84
CA ILE A 50 0.13 6.83 -0.73
C ILE A 50 1.35 7.04 0.14
N ALA A 51 2.55 6.97 -0.43
CA ALA A 51 3.78 7.05 0.36
C ALA A 51 4.98 7.52 -0.48
N SER A 52 5.94 8.15 0.19
CA SER A 52 7.31 8.34 -0.31
C SER A 52 8.27 7.59 0.62
N LYS A 53 9.21 6.84 0.05
CA LYS A 53 10.27 6.19 0.84
C LYS A 53 11.56 6.01 0.04
N LYS A 54 12.64 5.70 0.75
CA LYS A 54 13.85 5.14 0.14
C LYS A 54 13.73 3.61 0.07
N VAL A 55 14.13 3.02 -1.05
CA VAL A 55 14.22 1.57 -1.21
C VAL A 55 15.34 1.06 -0.30
N GLU A 56 15.00 0.16 0.61
CA GLU A 56 15.96 -0.49 1.49
C GLU A 56 16.45 -1.81 0.89
N LYS A 57 17.59 -2.32 1.40
CA LYS A 57 18.08 -3.65 1.00
C LYS A 57 17.00 -4.72 1.23
N SER A 58 16.30 -4.63 2.36
CA SER A 58 15.22 -5.54 2.78
C SER A 58 14.08 -5.63 1.77
N ASP A 59 13.77 -4.52 1.07
CA ASP A 59 12.74 -4.49 0.03
C ASP A 59 13.16 -5.34 -1.18
N LEU A 60 14.46 -5.40 -1.50
CA LEU A 60 14.98 -6.09 -2.68
C LEU A 60 15.36 -7.57 -2.41
N VAL A 61 15.37 -8.01 -1.15
CA VAL A 61 15.73 -9.40 -0.80
C VAL A 61 14.64 -10.36 -1.26
N THR A 62 14.98 -11.23 -2.22
CA THR A 62 14.06 -12.20 -2.84
C THR A 62 13.52 -13.23 -1.85
N GLN A 63 14.26 -13.58 -0.79
CA GLN A 63 13.77 -14.47 0.27
C GLN A 63 12.61 -13.85 1.06
N GLN A 64 12.61 -12.53 1.23
CA GLN A 64 11.54 -11.81 1.94
C GLN A 64 10.37 -11.48 1.03
N ASN A 65 10.65 -11.25 -0.27
CA ASN A 65 9.69 -11.07 -1.35
C ASN A 65 8.54 -10.10 -0.98
N ARG A 66 8.91 -8.99 -0.35
CA ARG A 66 8.01 -7.97 0.18
C ARG A 66 8.61 -6.57 0.00
N LEU A 67 7.75 -5.61 -0.29
CA LEU A 67 8.04 -4.18 -0.29
C LEU A 67 7.30 -3.54 0.89
N TYR A 68 8.04 -2.93 1.82
CA TYR A 68 7.44 -2.29 2.99
C TYR A 68 6.87 -0.91 2.66
N LEU A 69 5.66 -0.63 3.15
CA LEU A 69 5.03 0.69 3.10
C LEU A 69 5.11 1.36 4.48
N PRO A 70 5.57 2.63 4.57
CA PRO A 70 5.70 3.31 5.86
C PRO A 70 4.36 3.46 6.57
N THR A 71 4.31 3.06 7.85
CA THR A 71 3.06 2.97 8.62
C THR A 71 2.29 4.30 8.69
N HIS A 72 2.98 5.43 8.88
CA HIS A 72 2.34 6.74 8.98
C HIS A 72 1.63 7.13 7.67
N PHE A 73 2.25 6.86 6.53
CA PHE A 73 1.67 7.07 5.21
C PHE A 73 0.47 6.17 4.96
N VAL A 74 0.56 4.89 5.35
CA VAL A 74 -0.57 3.96 5.25
C VAL A 74 -1.76 4.44 6.06
N ALA A 75 -1.54 4.84 7.32
CA ALA A 75 -2.60 5.33 8.20
C ALA A 75 -3.27 6.60 7.66
N ALA A 76 -2.48 7.53 7.10
CA ALA A 76 -2.99 8.81 6.60
C ALA A 76 -3.67 8.71 5.23
N ASN A 77 -3.15 7.87 4.32
CA ASN A 77 -3.48 7.96 2.90
C ASN A 77 -4.14 6.71 2.32
N LEU A 78 -3.91 5.53 2.91
CA LEU A 78 -4.38 4.26 2.34
C LEU A 78 -5.64 3.75 3.03
N VAL A 79 -5.75 3.88 4.36
CA VAL A 79 -6.87 3.28 5.12
C VAL A 79 -8.22 3.78 4.64
N ASP A 80 -8.36 5.09 4.42
CA ASP A 80 -9.63 5.71 4.01
C ASP A 80 -9.99 5.42 2.55
N LEU A 81 -9.04 4.97 1.73
CA LEU A 81 -9.27 4.56 0.36
C LEU A 81 -9.91 3.16 0.26
N LEU A 82 -9.77 2.34 1.31
CA LEU A 82 -10.18 0.94 1.32
C LEU A 82 -11.59 0.74 1.85
N SER A 83 -12.38 -0.11 1.19
CA SER A 83 -13.64 -0.59 1.74
C SER A 83 -13.40 -1.34 3.06
N PRO A 84 -14.43 -1.49 3.92
CA PRO A 84 -14.31 -2.34 5.11
C PRO A 84 -13.82 -3.76 4.82
N GLU A 85 -14.27 -4.37 3.72
CA GLU A 85 -13.87 -5.73 3.32
C GLU A 85 -12.42 -5.76 2.83
N GLU A 86 -12.00 -4.72 2.12
CA GLU A 86 -10.61 -4.59 1.66
C GLU A 86 -9.66 -4.36 2.83
N ARG A 87 -10.06 -3.56 3.82
CA ARG A 87 -9.31 -3.39 5.08
C ARG A 87 -9.18 -4.70 5.82
N ALA A 88 -10.26 -5.46 5.95
CA ALA A 88 -10.22 -6.80 6.54
C ALA A 88 -9.28 -7.74 5.77
N SER A 89 -9.38 -7.75 4.43
CA SER A 89 -8.54 -8.57 3.55
C SER A 89 -7.05 -8.19 3.61
N ALA A 90 -6.75 -6.91 3.78
CA ALA A 90 -5.39 -6.40 3.96
C ALA A 90 -4.91 -6.47 5.43
N SER A 91 -5.73 -6.94 6.37
CA SER A 91 -5.43 -6.91 7.82
C SER A 91 -5.14 -5.49 8.36
N LEU A 92 -5.77 -4.49 7.73
CA LEU A 92 -5.70 -3.07 8.07
C LEU A 92 -6.93 -2.64 8.89
N VAL A 93 -7.26 -3.41 9.93
CA VAL A 93 -8.40 -3.15 10.82
C VAL A 93 -7.89 -2.60 12.16
N GLY A 94 -8.62 -1.66 12.75
CA GLY A 94 -8.28 -1.03 14.03
C GLY A 94 -7.20 0.07 13.90
N ASP A 95 -6.58 0.43 15.03
CA ASP A 95 -5.51 1.45 15.05
C ASP A 95 -4.24 0.91 14.38
N ILE A 96 -3.92 1.45 13.20
CA ILE A 96 -2.75 1.04 12.40
C ILE A 96 -1.45 1.62 12.95
N SER A 97 -1.55 2.73 13.70
CA SER A 97 -0.39 3.42 14.27
C SER A 97 0.23 2.64 15.43
N ARG A 98 -0.50 1.69 16.01
CA ARG A 98 -0.02 0.85 17.12
C ARG A 98 0.30 -0.57 16.62
N PRO A 99 1.41 -1.18 17.04
CA PRO A 99 1.60 -2.62 16.88
C PRO A 99 0.38 -3.35 17.43
N SER A 100 -0.14 -4.33 16.70
CA SER A 100 -1.26 -5.14 17.16
C SER A 100 -0.85 -5.86 18.43
N LYS A 101 -1.27 -5.35 19.59
CA LYS A 101 -1.27 -6.11 20.84
C LYS A 101 -2.38 -7.14 20.68
N ARG A 102 -2.10 -8.32 20.13
CA ARG A 102 -2.93 -9.47 20.48
C ARG A 102 -2.84 -9.58 22.00
N SER A 103 -3.97 -9.39 22.67
CA SER A 103 -4.10 -9.71 24.08
C SER A 103 -3.61 -11.15 24.26
N ARG A 104 -2.69 -11.34 25.20
CA ARG A 104 -2.15 -12.64 25.61
C ARG A 104 -3.24 -13.71 25.78
N THR A 105 -4.47 -13.31 26.05
CA THR A 105 -5.65 -14.15 26.21
C THR A 105 -5.95 -15.05 25.00
N GLU A 106 -5.79 -14.60 23.76
CA GLU A 106 -6.02 -15.48 22.57
C GLU A 106 -4.87 -16.48 22.37
N ALA A 107 -3.65 -16.10 22.76
CA ALA A 107 -2.48 -16.98 22.68
C ALA A 107 -2.44 -18.00 23.84
N GLU A 108 -2.93 -17.63 25.02
CA GLU A 108 -3.04 -18.50 26.20
C GLU A 108 -4.21 -19.50 26.07
N GLU A 109 -5.32 -19.12 25.43
CA GLU A 109 -6.40 -20.07 25.06
C GLU A 109 -5.96 -21.07 23.98
N GLU A 110 -5.07 -20.69 23.06
CA GLU A 110 -4.43 -21.63 22.11
C GLU A 110 -3.37 -22.53 22.79
N GLU A 111 -2.66 -22.04 23.82
CA GLU A 111 -1.63 -22.82 24.52
C GLU A 111 -2.22 -23.92 25.43
N MET A 112 -3.40 -23.69 26.00
CA MET A 112 -4.07 -24.65 26.88
C MET A 112 -4.79 -25.78 26.12
N ASN A 113 -4.97 -25.61 24.81
CA ASN A 113 -5.64 -26.58 23.94
C ASN A 113 -4.65 -27.08 22.89
N ARG A 114 -3.80 -28.05 23.27
CA ARG A 114 -2.82 -28.72 22.38
C ARG A 114 -3.52 -29.49 21.26
N LYS A 115 -4.08 -28.78 20.29
CA LYS A 115 -4.44 -29.28 18.98
C LYS A 115 -3.19 -29.21 18.09
N PRO A 116 -3.00 -30.16 17.16
CA PRO A 116 -1.83 -30.20 16.29
C PRO A 116 -1.66 -28.85 15.63
N LYS A 117 -0.42 -28.32 15.65
CA LYS A 117 0.01 -27.02 15.11
C LYS A 117 -0.91 -26.61 13.97
N ALA A 118 -1.83 -25.67 14.27
CA ALA A 118 -2.74 -25.15 13.28
C ALA A 118 -1.90 -24.73 12.08
N ALA A 119 -2.20 -25.30 10.91
CA ALA A 119 -1.53 -24.97 9.67
C ALA A 119 -1.44 -23.44 9.61
N GLY A 120 -0.22 -22.90 9.46
CA GLY A 120 0.03 -21.46 9.49
C GLY A 120 -1.06 -20.74 8.72
N ARG A 121 -1.75 -19.81 9.40
CA ARG A 121 -2.91 -19.05 8.88
C ARG A 121 -2.68 -18.76 7.40
N VAL A 122 -3.61 -19.20 6.54
CA VAL A 122 -3.58 -18.95 5.09
C VAL A 122 -3.15 -17.50 4.90
N HIS A 123 -1.95 -17.29 4.36
CA HIS A 123 -1.32 -15.98 4.29
C HIS A 123 -2.08 -15.09 3.30
N GLY A 124 -3.23 -14.59 3.73
CA GLY A 124 -4.13 -13.70 3.00
C GLY A 124 -3.50 -12.33 2.74
N GLY A 125 -4.25 -11.52 2.01
CA GLY A 125 -3.88 -10.18 1.59
C GLY A 125 -4.79 -9.73 0.46
N LEU A 126 -5.14 -8.45 0.46
CA LEU A 126 -5.95 -7.83 -0.58
C LEU A 126 -5.23 -7.96 -1.93
N PRO A 127 -5.82 -8.62 -2.95
CA PRO A 127 -5.25 -8.64 -4.29
C PRO A 127 -5.14 -7.21 -4.84
N VAL A 128 -3.98 -6.88 -5.39
CA VAL A 128 -3.71 -5.55 -5.97
C VAL A 128 -2.90 -5.69 -7.24
N ARG A 129 -3.08 -4.76 -8.16
CA ARG A 129 -2.17 -4.60 -9.31
C ARG A 129 -1.11 -3.57 -8.98
N VAL A 130 0.14 -3.86 -9.31
CA VAL A 130 1.25 -2.94 -9.13
C VAL A 130 1.89 -2.68 -10.48
N PHE A 131 1.96 -1.41 -10.87
CA PHE A 131 2.57 -0.96 -12.10
C PHE A 131 3.93 -0.35 -11.79
N ALA A 132 4.95 -0.81 -12.50
CA ALA A 132 6.23 -0.13 -12.53
C ALA A 132 6.16 1.06 -13.50
N ARG A 133 7.04 2.05 -13.33
CA ARG A 133 7.17 3.19 -14.25
C ARG A 133 7.43 2.77 -15.72
N SER A 134 8.01 1.59 -15.95
CA SER A 134 8.21 0.99 -17.27
C SER A 134 6.93 0.51 -17.95
N GLY A 135 5.77 0.57 -17.28
CA GLY A 135 4.47 0.16 -17.80
C GLY A 135 4.10 -1.31 -17.53
N PHE A 136 5.04 -2.11 -17.02
CA PHE A 136 4.76 -3.49 -16.62
C PHE A 136 3.84 -3.56 -15.40
N VAL A 137 2.93 -4.54 -15.42
CA VAL A 137 1.97 -4.81 -14.36
C VAL A 137 2.31 -6.11 -13.64
N PHE A 138 2.08 -6.13 -12.33
CA PHE A 138 2.32 -7.27 -11.46
C PHE A 138 1.13 -7.50 -10.52
N PHE A 139 0.77 -8.75 -10.30
CA PHE A 139 -0.34 -9.19 -9.46
C PHE A 139 0.18 -9.58 -8.08
N LEU A 140 -0.02 -8.70 -7.12
CA LEU A 140 0.54 -8.81 -5.77
C LEU A 140 -0.57 -8.76 -4.73
N ARG A 141 -0.18 -8.84 -3.46
CA ARG A 141 -1.09 -8.75 -2.31
C ARG A 141 -0.62 -7.69 -1.35
N LEU A 142 -1.53 -6.82 -0.94
CA LEU A 142 -1.36 -5.88 0.16
C LEU A 142 -1.76 -6.56 1.47
N THR A 143 -0.91 -6.52 2.48
CA THR A 143 -1.23 -7.08 3.81
C THR A 143 -0.42 -6.40 4.92
N ARG A 144 -1.02 -6.29 6.10
CA ARG A 144 -0.33 -5.95 7.35
C ARG A 144 0.11 -7.21 8.07
N TRP A 145 1.34 -7.22 8.57
CA TRP A 145 1.86 -8.34 9.36
C TRP A 145 1.68 -8.10 10.84
N ASP A 146 1.04 -9.04 11.53
CA ASP A 146 0.78 -8.95 12.97
C ASP A 146 2.06 -8.75 13.80
N ALA A 147 3.11 -9.54 13.51
CA ALA A 147 4.33 -9.57 14.31
C ALA A 147 5.16 -8.27 14.25
N SER A 148 5.15 -7.57 13.12
CA SER A 148 5.91 -6.32 12.94
C SER A 148 5.02 -5.08 12.97
N GLY A 149 3.70 -5.25 12.88
CA GLY A 149 2.74 -4.18 12.62
C GLY A 149 2.86 -3.54 11.24
N GLY A 150 3.84 -3.95 10.42
CA GLY A 150 4.18 -3.32 9.15
C GLY A 150 3.27 -3.74 8.01
N THR A 151 2.98 -2.79 7.12
CA THR A 151 2.20 -3.03 5.90
C THR A 151 3.15 -3.31 4.74
N VAL A 152 2.88 -4.35 3.97
CA VAL A 152 3.71 -4.76 2.85
C VAL A 152 2.89 -5.06 1.61
N ILE A 153 3.50 -4.84 0.45
CA ILE A 153 3.09 -5.43 -0.82
C ILE A 153 3.98 -6.66 -1.03
N LYS A 154 3.39 -7.83 -1.23
CA LYS A 154 4.12 -9.10 -1.37
C LYS A 154 3.50 -9.98 -2.46
N GLY A 155 4.26 -10.94 -2.98
CA GLY A 155 3.74 -11.94 -3.92
C GLY A 155 4.81 -12.46 -4.87
N TYR A 156 4.55 -13.59 -5.53
CA TYR A 156 5.52 -14.27 -6.39
C TYR A 156 6.10 -13.40 -7.52
N GLU A 157 5.33 -12.41 -7.99
CA GLU A 157 5.74 -11.50 -9.05
C GLU A 157 6.60 -10.32 -8.57
N LEU A 158 6.81 -10.15 -7.25
CA LEU A 158 7.59 -9.01 -6.75
C LEU A 158 9.05 -9.08 -7.20
N LYS A 159 9.62 -10.28 -7.36
CA LYS A 159 10.94 -10.46 -7.99
C LYS A 159 10.99 -9.91 -9.43
N LEU A 160 9.91 -10.06 -10.19
CA LEU A 160 9.79 -9.53 -11.55
C LEU A 160 9.61 -8.02 -11.49
N PHE A 161 8.81 -7.51 -10.54
CA PHE A 161 8.71 -6.07 -10.30
C PHE A 161 10.08 -5.44 -10.01
N HIS A 162 10.92 -6.04 -9.17
CA HIS A 162 12.27 -5.51 -8.92
C HIS A 162 13.14 -5.51 -10.17
N LEU A 163 13.08 -6.58 -10.97
CA LEU A 163 13.82 -6.68 -12.23
C LEU A 163 13.38 -5.60 -13.23
N TRP A 164 12.08 -5.40 -13.41
CA TRP A 164 11.52 -4.52 -14.46
C TRP A 164 11.31 -3.07 -14.03
N SER A 165 11.37 -2.77 -12.73
CA SER A 165 11.36 -1.40 -12.21
C SER A 165 12.75 -0.75 -12.22
N ALA A 166 13.81 -1.55 -12.36
CA ALA A 166 15.21 -1.11 -12.28
C ALA A 166 15.51 -0.32 -10.99
N LEU A 167 14.80 -0.61 -9.89
CA LEU A 167 15.02 0.00 -8.59
C LEU A 167 16.25 -0.60 -7.90
N GLN A 168 16.97 0.24 -7.19
CA GLN A 168 18.18 -0.07 -6.45
C GLN A 168 18.04 0.43 -5.01
N THR A 169 18.84 -0.15 -4.11
CA THR A 169 18.91 0.34 -2.72
C THR A 169 19.32 1.82 -2.71
N GLY A 170 18.57 2.63 -1.96
CA GLY A 170 18.80 4.06 -1.83
C GLY A 170 17.96 4.93 -2.78
N ASP A 171 17.34 4.35 -3.81
CA ASP A 171 16.41 5.08 -4.67
C ASP A 171 15.25 5.64 -3.86
N LYS A 172 14.89 6.90 -4.11
CA LYS A 172 13.62 7.45 -3.63
C LYS A 172 12.51 7.00 -4.57
N ILE A 173 11.45 6.43 -4.01
CA ILE A 173 10.25 6.04 -4.73
C ILE A 173 9.02 6.71 -4.14
N ASP A 174 8.07 7.00 -5.03
CA ASP A 174 6.72 7.35 -4.66
C ASP A 174 5.78 6.19 -5.00
N VAL A 175 4.78 6.02 -4.15
CA VAL A 175 3.70 5.05 -4.30
C VAL A 175 2.42 5.85 -4.46
N TRP A 176 1.77 5.65 -5.59
CA TRP A 176 0.46 6.24 -5.91
C TRP A 176 -0.58 5.13 -6.02
N ALA A 177 -1.83 5.41 -5.69
CA ALA A 177 -2.94 4.49 -5.88
C ALA A 177 -4.00 5.08 -6.80
N PHE A 178 -4.72 4.21 -7.49
CA PHE A 178 -5.92 4.54 -8.26
C PHE A 178 -6.84 3.31 -8.34
N ARG A 179 -8.06 3.49 -8.83
CA ARG A 179 -9.04 2.41 -8.98
C ARG A 179 -9.29 2.10 -10.45
N ARG A 180 -9.14 0.83 -10.81
CA ARG A 180 -9.41 0.32 -12.17
C ARG A 180 -10.89 -0.06 -12.29
N GLY A 181 -11.62 0.57 -13.21
CA GLY A 181 -13.06 0.32 -13.42
C GLY A 181 -13.98 1.12 -12.49
N GLY A 182 -13.60 2.35 -12.12
CA GLY A 182 -14.44 3.23 -11.31
C GLY A 182 -14.16 3.15 -9.80
N ARG A 183 -14.98 3.87 -9.01
CA ARG A 183 -14.77 4.08 -7.56
C ARG A 183 -14.68 2.79 -6.74
N ASN A 184 -15.44 1.76 -7.12
CA ASN A 184 -15.47 0.46 -6.46
C ASN A 184 -14.62 -0.60 -7.18
N GLY A 185 -13.77 -0.15 -8.11
CA GLY A 185 -12.92 -1.00 -8.92
C GLY A 185 -11.72 -1.58 -8.20
N GLU A 186 -10.92 -2.37 -8.92
CA GLU A 186 -9.72 -3.01 -8.39
C GLU A 186 -8.70 -1.95 -7.93
N LEU A 187 -8.14 -2.12 -6.73
CA LEU A 187 -7.08 -1.27 -6.23
C LEU A 187 -5.78 -1.50 -7.00
N CYS A 188 -5.25 -0.43 -7.55
CA CYS A 188 -3.99 -0.42 -8.30
C CYS A 188 -2.98 0.50 -7.62
N PHE A 189 -1.70 0.14 -7.67
CA PHE A 189 -0.59 0.99 -7.28
C PHE A 189 0.32 1.28 -8.48
N ALA A 190 0.81 2.51 -8.56
CA ALA A 190 1.89 2.91 -9.45
C ALA A 190 3.11 3.23 -8.59
N ILE A 191 4.22 2.51 -8.82
CA ILE A 191 5.44 2.62 -8.02
C ILE A 191 6.63 2.91 -8.92
N GLY A 192 7.36 3.96 -8.61
CA GLY A 192 8.56 4.33 -9.33
C GLY A 192 9.28 5.51 -8.69
N ARG A 193 10.43 5.87 -9.27
CA ARG A 193 11.08 7.14 -8.95
C ARG A 193 10.11 8.29 -9.34
N PRO A 194 10.06 9.40 -8.56
CA PRO A 194 9.22 10.56 -8.85
C PRO A 194 9.32 11.04 -10.31
#